data_AF-A0A7J6Q086-F1
#
_entry.id   AF-A0A7J6Q086-F1
#
_cell.length_a   1.000
_cell.length_b   1.000
_cell.length_c   1.000
_cell.angle_alpha   90.00
_cell.angle_beta   90.00
_cell.angle_gamma   90.00
#
_symmetry.space_group_name_H-M   'P 1'
#
loop_
_entity.id
_entity.type
_entity.pdbx_description
1 polymer ?
#
loop_
_entity_poly.entity_id
_entity_poly.type
_entity_poly.pdbx_seq_one_letter_code
_entity_poly.pdbx_strand_id
1 'polypeptide(L)'
;SVCLLLMSIDVTCPIGDYVLPPEVLLWEPAGRDMFTRFKNGDQERRIFLNVELMPHELKAIDEVYATLERREITLARQLEPRILRYLYHARFNVDRAVRELVETQKWRLEYFKQPMCDEDLLHELNT
;
A
#
# COMPACT_ATOMS: atom_id res chain seq x y z
N SER A 1 20.30 24.25 22.15
CA SER A 1 20.12 24.32 20.68
C SER A 1 20.80 23.13 20.05
N VAL A 2 20.03 22.16 19.55
CA VAL A 2 20.58 21.02 18.81
C VAL A 2 20.73 21.47 17.36
N CYS A 3 21.98 21.67 16.94
CA CYS A 3 22.31 22.00 15.56
C CYS A 3 22.25 20.70 14.75
N LEU A 4 21.12 20.46 14.08
CA LEU A 4 21.03 19.42 13.06
C LEU A 4 21.92 19.86 11.90
N LEU A 5 23.12 19.28 11.82
CA LEU A 5 23.98 19.33 10.64
C LEU A 5 23.17 18.74 9.47
N LEU A 6 22.64 19.60 8.60
CA LEU A 6 22.13 19.20 7.30
C LEU A 6 23.29 18.55 6.54
N MET A 7 23.31 17.22 6.48
CA MET A 7 24.20 16.50 5.57
C MET A 7 23.74 16.81 4.15
N SER A 8 24.47 17.70 3.46
CA SER A 8 24.29 17.93 2.03
C SER A 8 25.08 16.88 1.25
N ILE A 9 24.41 16.14 0.39
CA ILE A 9 25.06 15.28 -0.61
C ILE A 9 25.46 16.18 -1.79
N ASP A 10 26.75 16.21 -2.12
CA ASP A 10 27.25 16.89 -3.30
C ASP A 10 27.26 15.92 -4.49
N VAL A 11 26.29 16.09 -5.39
CA VAL A 11 26.10 15.21 -6.54
C VAL A 11 26.84 15.81 -7.74
N THR A 12 28.02 15.27 -8.05
CA THR A 12 28.92 15.82 -9.09
C THR A 12 28.69 15.25 -10.48
N CYS A 13 27.80 14.27 -10.64
CA CYS A 13 27.43 13.66 -11.93
C CYS A 13 25.91 13.59 -12.08
N PRO A 14 25.37 13.68 -13.31
CA PRO A 14 23.92 13.59 -13.52
C PRO A 14 23.40 12.25 -13.02
N ILE A 15 22.45 12.31 -12.09
CA ILE A 15 21.65 11.16 -11.64
C ILE A 15 20.94 10.64 -12.89
N GLY A 16 21.16 9.37 -13.25
CA GLY A 16 20.49 8.77 -14.40
C GLY A 16 18.97 8.84 -14.24
N ASP A 17 18.24 8.96 -15.35
CA ASP A 17 16.79 9.25 -15.36
C ASP A 17 15.93 8.27 -14.54
N TYR A 18 16.46 7.08 -14.24
CA TYR A 18 15.79 6.00 -13.52
C TYR A 18 16.43 5.65 -12.17
N VAL A 19 17.30 6.51 -11.64
CA VAL A 19 17.95 6.29 -10.35
C VAL A 19 17.11 6.90 -9.23
N LEU A 20 16.77 6.07 -8.23
CA LEU A 20 16.09 6.53 -7.03
C LEU A 20 17.09 7.29 -6.14
N PRO A 21 16.87 8.58 -5.85
CA PRO A 21 17.76 9.33 -4.98
C PRO A 21 17.70 8.75 -3.54
N PRO A 22 18.85 8.62 -2.85
CA PRO A 22 18.92 8.02 -1.51
C PRO A 22 18.05 8.75 -0.47
N GLU A 23 17.78 10.04 -0.69
CA GLU A 23 16.89 10.86 0.12
C GLU A 23 15.47 10.27 0.23
N VAL A 24 14.99 9.55 -0.79
CA VAL A 24 13.66 8.89 -0.75
C VAL A 24 13.64 7.76 0.27
N LEU A 25 14.77 7.10 0.51
CA LEU A 25 14.89 6.02 1.50
C LEU A 25 14.96 6.54 2.94
N LEU A 26 15.43 7.79 3.11
CA LEU A 26 15.58 8.46 4.41
C LEU A 26 14.39 9.38 4.74
N TRP A 27 13.44 9.52 3.81
CA TRP A 27 12.33 10.42 3.98
C TRP A 27 11.26 9.84 4.92
N GLU A 28 10.98 10.54 6.01
CA GLU A 28 9.87 10.24 6.91
C GLU A 28 8.68 11.14 6.58
N PRO A 29 7.51 10.57 6.19
CA PRO A 29 6.35 11.38 5.84
C PRO A 29 5.76 12.04 7.08
N ALA A 30 5.48 13.34 6.99
CA ALA A 30 4.74 14.04 8.05
C ALA A 30 3.26 13.63 8.03
N GLY A 31 2.53 13.89 9.11
CA GLY A 31 1.10 13.56 9.20
C GLY A 31 0.24 14.17 8.08
N ARG A 32 0.62 15.32 7.53
CA ARG A 32 -0.05 15.95 6.37
C ARG A 32 0.20 15.22 5.04
N ASP A 33 1.30 14.48 4.95
CA ASP A 33 1.66 13.69 3.77
C ASP A 33 0.95 12.34 3.83
N MET A 34 0.74 11.82 5.05
CA MET A 34 0.00 10.58 5.30
C MET A 34 -1.52 10.72 5.13
N PHE A 35 -2.11 11.88 5.45
CA PHE A 35 -3.57 12.07 5.44
C PHE A 35 -4.00 13.33 4.70
N THR A 36 -4.98 13.19 3.82
CA THR A 36 -5.79 14.32 3.35
C THR A 36 -6.84 14.62 4.41
N ARG A 37 -6.87 15.85 4.93
CA ARG A 37 -7.89 16.30 5.89
C ARG A 37 -8.90 17.21 5.17
N PHE A 38 -10.17 16.86 5.25
CA PHE A 38 -11.25 17.63 4.64
C PHE A 38 -11.82 18.66 5.63
N LYS A 39 -12.50 19.68 5.11
CA LYS A 39 -13.06 20.78 5.92
C LYS A 39 -14.10 20.31 6.95
N ASN A 40 -14.74 19.17 6.71
CA ASN A 40 -15.73 18.55 7.59
C ASN A 40 -15.11 17.72 8.73
N GLY A 41 -13.78 17.62 8.80
CA GLY A 41 -13.07 16.81 9.80
C GLY A 41 -12.81 15.37 9.36
N ASP A 42 -13.31 14.94 8.20
CA ASP A 42 -12.96 13.63 7.65
C ASP A 42 -11.49 13.59 7.25
N GLN A 43 -10.91 12.39 7.30
CA GLN A 43 -9.55 12.14 6.87
C GLN A 43 -9.47 10.92 5.95
N GLU A 44 -8.66 11.04 4.90
CA GLU A 44 -8.35 9.97 3.98
C GLU A 44 -6.85 9.66 4.03
N ARG A 45 -6.52 8.39 4.28
CA ARG A 45 -5.14 7.92 4.30
C ARG A 45 -4.60 7.84 2.87
N ARG A 46 -3.41 8.40 2.64
CA ARG A 46 -2.71 8.44 1.36
C ARG A 46 -1.64 7.36 1.26
N ILE A 47 -0.90 7.12 2.35
CA ILE A 47 0.23 6.18 2.39
C ILE A 47 -0.14 5.00 3.28
N PHE A 48 -0.18 3.79 2.72
CA PHE A 48 -0.62 2.58 3.42
C PHE A 48 0.53 1.64 3.81
N LEU A 49 1.73 1.88 3.29
CA LEU A 49 2.90 1.00 3.44
C LEU A 49 4.07 1.80 4.00
N ASN A 50 4.96 1.12 4.74
CA ASN A 50 6.21 1.66 5.26
C ASN A 50 6.04 2.92 6.15
N VAL A 51 4.90 3.00 6.83
CA VAL A 51 4.56 4.05 7.79
C VAL A 51 3.88 3.43 8.99
N GLU A 52 4.00 4.07 10.15
CA GLU A 52 3.37 3.57 11.37
C GLU A 52 1.85 3.48 11.23
N LEU A 53 1.30 2.40 11.77
CA LEU A 53 -0.14 2.18 11.81
C LEU A 53 -0.71 2.74 13.11
N MET A 54 -1.89 3.36 13.00
CA MET A 54 -2.64 3.86 14.13
C MET A 54 -3.24 2.67 14.92
N PRO A 55 -3.45 2.82 16.24
CA PRO A 55 -3.95 1.72 17.07
C PRO A 55 -5.27 1.10 16.59
N HIS A 56 -6.18 1.91 16.04
CA HIS A 56 -7.46 1.41 15.50
C HIS A 56 -7.28 0.64 14.18
N GLU A 57 -6.26 0.97 13.38
CA GLU A 57 -5.93 0.25 12.15
C GLU A 57 -5.39 -1.13 12.48
N LEU A 58 -4.47 -1.22 13.45
CA LEU A 58 -3.94 -2.48 13.96
C LEU A 58 -5.07 -3.39 14.45
N LYS A 59 -5.96 -2.87 15.30
CA LYS A 59 -7.10 -3.62 15.80
C LYS A 59 -8.01 -4.12 14.67
N ALA A 60 -8.29 -3.29 13.68
CA ALA A 60 -9.14 -3.69 12.54
C ALA A 60 -8.46 -4.75 11.66
N ILE A 61 -7.13 -4.70 11.52
CA ILE A 61 -6.35 -5.73 10.81
C ILE A 61 -6.43 -7.06 11.58
N ASP A 62 -6.28 -7.04 12.91
CA ASP A 62 -6.43 -8.23 13.74
C ASP A 62 -7.85 -8.84 13.59
N GLU A 63 -8.88 -7.99 13.56
CA GLU A 63 -10.26 -8.43 13.31
C GLU A 63 -10.45 -9.04 11.91
N VAL A 64 -9.74 -8.55 10.88
CA VAL A 64 -9.70 -9.16 9.55
C VAL A 64 -9.09 -10.57 9.63
N TYR A 65 -7.94 -10.72 10.28
CA TYR A 65 -7.30 -12.04 10.43
C TYR A 65 -8.17 -13.02 11.21
N ALA A 66 -8.76 -12.60 12.33
CA ALA A 66 -9.70 -13.42 13.10
C ALA A 66 -10.95 -13.80 12.29
N THR A 67 -11.40 -12.94 11.37
CA THR A 67 -12.53 -13.23 10.48
C THR A 67 -12.15 -14.21 9.38
N LEU A 68 -10.95 -14.11 8.81
CA LEU A 68 -10.43 -15.06 7.84
C LEU A 68 -10.26 -16.45 8.46
N GLU A 69 -9.70 -16.52 9.67
CA GLU A 69 -9.53 -17.77 10.44
C GLU A 69 -10.87 -18.43 10.75
N ARG A 70 -11.84 -17.69 11.30
CA ARG A 70 -13.20 -18.21 11.57
C ARG A 70 -13.92 -18.75 10.34
N ARG A 71 -13.56 -18.25 9.15
CA ARG A 71 -14.16 -18.67 7.87
C ARG A 71 -13.30 -19.70 7.14
N GLU A 72 -12.18 -20.12 7.72
CA GLU A 72 -11.22 -21.06 7.14
C GLU A 72 -10.68 -20.58 5.77
N ILE A 73 -10.51 -19.26 5.61
CA ILE A 73 -10.04 -18.65 4.36
C ILE A 73 -8.56 -18.33 4.48
N THR A 74 -7.75 -18.88 3.57
CA THR A 74 -6.35 -18.48 3.42
C THR A 74 -6.24 -17.34 2.41
N LEU A 75 -5.80 -16.17 2.87
CA LEU A 75 -5.50 -15.03 2.02
C LEU A 75 -4.10 -15.20 1.40
N ALA A 76 -3.97 -14.89 0.12
CA ALA A 76 -2.70 -14.94 -0.58
C ALA A 76 -1.78 -13.82 -0.09
N ARG A 77 -0.50 -14.13 0.15
CA ARG A 77 0.48 -13.23 0.79
C ARG A 77 0.59 -11.85 0.14
N GLN A 78 0.45 -11.78 -1.19
CA GLN A 78 0.49 -10.53 -1.95
C GLN A 78 -0.67 -9.56 -1.66
N LEU A 79 -1.74 -10.04 -1.01
CA LEU A 79 -2.88 -9.22 -0.61
C LEU A 79 -2.78 -8.74 0.84
N GLU A 80 -1.90 -9.32 1.67
CA GLU A 80 -1.74 -8.90 3.08
C GLU A 80 -1.39 -7.42 3.22
N PRO A 81 -0.42 -6.84 2.46
CA PRO A 81 -0.12 -5.41 2.56
C PRO A 81 -1.26 -4.52 2.07
N ARG A 82 -2.27 -5.08 1.40
CA ARG A 82 -3.42 -4.34 0.88
C ARG A 82 -4.59 -4.30 1.87
N ILE A 83 -4.59 -5.11 2.94
CA ILE A 83 -5.70 -5.22 3.89
C ILE A 83 -6.18 -3.84 4.36
N LEU A 84 -5.25 -2.98 4.76
CA LEU A 84 -5.58 -1.65 5.25
C LEU A 84 -6.31 -0.80 4.20
N ARG A 85 -5.92 -0.88 2.93
CA ARG A 85 -6.60 -0.16 1.84
C ARG A 85 -8.05 -0.63 1.69
N TYR A 86 -8.31 -1.93 1.81
CA TYR A 86 -9.69 -2.45 1.77
C TYR A 86 -10.49 -2.05 3.01
N LEU A 87 -9.86 -2.00 4.19
CA LEU A 87 -10.51 -1.48 5.40
C LEU A 87 -10.93 -0.02 5.22
N TYR A 88 -10.07 0.85 4.70
CA TYR A 88 -10.43 2.24 4.41
C TYR A 88 -11.57 2.35 3.39
N HIS A 89 -11.50 1.60 2.29
CA HIS A 89 -12.56 1.57 1.28
C HIS A 89 -13.90 1.08 1.85
N ALA A 90 -13.87 0.10 2.75
CA ALA A 90 -15.03 -0.44 3.43
C ALA A 90 -15.48 0.39 4.65
N ARG A 91 -14.84 1.53 4.93
CA ARG A 91 -15.08 2.35 6.15
C ARG A 91 -14.97 1.52 7.44
N PHE A 92 -13.92 0.71 7.53
CA PHE A 92 -13.64 -0.22 8.63
C PHE A 92 -14.72 -1.28 8.89
N ASN A 93 -15.62 -1.53 7.92
CA ASN A 93 -16.48 -2.70 7.97
C ASN A 93 -15.67 -3.95 7.58
N VAL A 94 -15.30 -4.74 8.60
CA VAL A 94 -14.43 -5.92 8.45
C VAL A 94 -15.04 -6.96 7.51
N ASP A 95 -16.32 -7.31 7.67
CA ASP A 95 -16.98 -8.32 6.83
C ASP A 95 -17.01 -7.92 5.36
N ARG A 96 -17.25 -6.63 5.08
CA ARG A 96 -17.20 -6.07 3.73
C ARG A 96 -15.78 -6.10 3.19
N ALA A 97 -14.78 -5.69 3.97
CA ALA A 97 -13.38 -5.70 3.55
C ALA A 97 -12.90 -7.12 3.22
N VAL A 98 -13.21 -8.11 4.07
CA VAL A 98 -12.90 -9.53 3.84
C VAL A 98 -13.55 -10.04 2.56
N ARG A 99 -14.83 -9.71 2.32
CA ARG A 99 -15.52 -10.09 1.08
C ARG A 99 -14.80 -9.51 -0.14
N GLU A 100 -14.49 -8.22 -0.15
CA GLU A 100 -13.82 -7.56 -1.27
C GLU A 100 -12.39 -8.09 -1.50
N LEU A 101 -11.64 -8.42 -0.43
CA LEU A 101 -10.34 -9.09 -0.51
C LEU A 101 -10.42 -10.46 -1.18
N VAL A 102 -11.40 -11.28 -0.77
CA VAL A 102 -11.61 -12.63 -1.32
C VAL A 102 -12.02 -12.56 -2.79
N GLU A 103 -12.91 -11.65 -3.17
CA GLU A 103 -13.27 -11.46 -4.58
C GLU A 103 -12.08 -11.00 -5.42
N THR A 104 -11.22 -10.14 -4.87
CA THR A 104 -9.97 -9.73 -5.53
C THR A 104 -9.02 -10.92 -5.71
N GLN A 105 -8.90 -11.78 -4.70
CA GLN A 105 -8.09 -13.00 -4.79
C GLN A 105 -8.60 -13.92 -5.90
N LYS A 106 -9.91 -14.18 -5.94
CA LYS A 106 -10.54 -15.01 -6.97
C LYS A 106 -10.30 -14.43 -8.37
N TRP A 107 -10.53 -13.13 -8.54
CA TRP A 107 -10.27 -12.45 -9.81
C TRP A 107 -8.80 -12.59 -10.24
N ARG A 108 -7.84 -12.43 -9.32
CA ARG A 108 -6.41 -12.60 -9.64
C ARG A 108 -6.08 -14.03 -10.08
N LEU A 109 -6.62 -15.03 -9.40
CA LEU A 109 -6.39 -16.43 -9.76
C LEU A 109 -6.98 -16.79 -11.12
N GLU A 110 -8.13 -16.21 -11.46
CA GLU A 110 -8.77 -16.43 -12.76
C GLU A 110 -8.06 -15.67 -13.88
N TYR A 111 -7.77 -14.38 -13.67
CA TYR A 111 -7.19 -13.51 -14.69
C TYR A 111 -5.72 -13.87 -14.99
N PHE A 112 -4.92 -14.14 -13.96
CA PHE A 112 -3.51 -14.52 -14.11
C PHE A 112 -3.30 -16.04 -14.11
N LYS A 113 -4.29 -16.79 -14.59
CA LYS A 113 -4.22 -18.26 -14.69
C LYS A 113 -3.14 -18.71 -15.67
N GLN A 114 -2.86 -17.90 -16.70
CA GLN A 114 -1.76 -18.12 -17.63
C GLN A 114 -0.64 -17.11 -17.34
N PRO A 115 0.64 -17.53 -17.40
CA PRO A 115 1.76 -16.60 -17.34
C PRO A 115 1.64 -15.56 -18.46
N MET A 116 1.95 -14.31 -18.16
CA MET A 116 2.07 -13.27 -19.20
C MET A 116 3.38 -13.51 -19.97
N CYS A 117 3.31 -13.49 -21.30
CA CYS A 117 4.48 -13.52 -22.18
C CYS A 117 4.98 -12.09 -22.41
N ASP A 118 6.29 -11.88 -22.36
CA ASP A 118 6.91 -10.59 -22.65
C ASP A 118 6.74 -10.18 -24.12
N GLU A 119 6.77 -11.13 -25.05
CA GLU A 119 6.48 -10.89 -26.47
C GLU A 119 5.07 -10.32 -26.70
N ASP A 120 4.06 -10.86 -26.00
CA ASP A 120 2.67 -10.39 -26.09
C ASP A 120 2.53 -8.95 -25.56
N LEU A 121 3.19 -8.64 -24.44
CA LEU A 121 3.22 -7.29 -23.86
C LEU A 121 3.91 -6.27 -24.78
N LEU A 122 5.03 -6.67 -25.39
CA LEU A 122 5.74 -5.84 -26.37
C LEU A 122 4.91 -5.56 -27.61
N HIS A 123 4.11 -6.53 -28.06
CA HIS A 123 3.20 -6.31 -29.18
C HIS A 123 2.13 -5.28 -28.81
N GLU A 124 1.43 -5.45 -27.68
CA GLU A 124 0.38 -4.53 -27.24
C GLU A 124 0.88 -3.09 -27.01
N LEU A 125 2.06 -2.91 -26.40
CA LEU A 125 2.61 -1.57 -26.12
C LEU A 125 3.02 -0.78 -27.36
N ASN A 126 3.25 -1.47 -28.49
CA ASN A 126 3.70 -0.86 -29.75
C ASN A 126 2.58 -0.70 -30.79
N THR A 127 1.35 -1.12 -30.49
CA THR A 127 0.13 -0.85 -31.27
C THR A 127 -0.70 0.28 -30.66
#